data_AF-A0A7R9IJT3-F1
#
_entry.id   AF-A0A7R9IJT3-F1
#
_cell.length_a   1.000
_cell.length_b   1.000
_cell.length_c   1.000
_cell.angle_alpha   90.00
_cell.angle_beta   90.00
_cell.angle_gamma   90.00
#
_symmetry.space_group_name_H-M   'P 1'
#
loop_
_entity.id
_entity.type
_entity.pdbx_description
1 polymer ?
#
loop_
_entity_poly.entity_id
_entity_poly.type
_entity_poly.pdbx_seq_one_letter_code
_entity_poly.pdbx_strand_id
1 'polypeptide(L)'
;MSVDEILNIVKGISGCSECDVDDVEEWLLCDSNDQGFQIMTNDEILERVVDEQQEAEEDDSETGEGMEDETVSKDPYNYTAHIELITTCQTVGDLLELRQSRENMSKLFPLTPELWLSWLKDEVSLADSDPASKQAVIELFERAVGDYLFKTKDKGLDLTMLSITSCHNYSSQFSPD
;
A
#
# COMPACT_ATOMS: atom_id res chain seq x y z
N MET A 1 -23.33 -18.68 -3.40
CA MET A 1 -23.25 -19.05 -1.98
C MET A 1 -24.55 -18.55 -1.36
N SER A 2 -25.37 -19.42 -0.78
CA SER A 2 -26.64 -19.01 -0.19
C SER A 2 -26.44 -18.48 1.24
N VAL A 3 -27.42 -17.74 1.75
CA VAL A 3 -27.44 -17.25 3.15
C VAL A 3 -27.26 -18.41 4.13
N ASP A 4 -27.91 -19.56 3.87
CA ASP A 4 -27.81 -20.76 4.70
C ASP A 4 -26.40 -21.38 4.73
N GLU A 5 -25.69 -21.34 3.60
CA GLU A 5 -24.31 -21.82 3.53
C GLU A 5 -23.38 -20.93 4.38
N ILE A 6 -23.58 -19.61 4.32
CA ILE A 6 -22.80 -18.64 5.10
C ILE A 6 -23.11 -18.78 6.59
N LEU A 7 -24.39 -18.93 6.96
CA LEU A 7 -24.82 -19.13 8.35
C LEU A 7 -24.17 -20.35 8.98
N ASN A 8 -24.08 -21.46 8.24
CA ASN A 8 -23.43 -22.69 8.73
C ASN A 8 -21.92 -22.49 8.96
N ILE A 9 -21.26 -21.67 8.14
CA ILE A 9 -19.84 -21.33 8.32
C ILE A 9 -19.66 -20.45 9.56
N VAL A 10 -20.48 -19.40 9.70
CA VAL A 10 -20.42 -18.45 10.82
C VAL A 10 -20.68 -19.16 12.15
N LYS A 11 -21.65 -20.05 12.22
CA LYS A 11 -21.94 -20.87 13.42
C LYS A 11 -20.81 -21.84 13.80
N GLY A 12 -19.93 -22.16 12.86
CA GLY A 12 -18.72 -22.95 13.12
C GLY A 12 -17.58 -22.17 13.78
N ILE A 13 -17.67 -20.83 13.80
CA ILE A 13 -16.67 -19.96 14.42
C ILE A 13 -16.95 -19.85 15.92
N SER A 14 -15.95 -20.16 16.74
CA SER A 14 -16.04 -20.03 18.19
C SER A 14 -16.32 -18.57 18.58
N GLY A 15 -17.49 -18.32 19.19
CA GLY A 15 -17.95 -16.98 19.57
C GLY A 15 -19.04 -16.38 18.69
N CYS A 16 -19.44 -17.06 17.59
CA CYS A 16 -20.50 -16.61 16.68
C CYS A 16 -21.75 -17.50 16.76
N SER A 17 -21.94 -18.23 17.87
CA SER A 17 -23.07 -19.16 18.04
C SER A 17 -24.44 -18.48 18.11
N GLU A 18 -24.45 -17.17 18.38
CA GLU A 18 -25.65 -16.32 18.47
C GLU A 18 -26.00 -15.65 17.14
N CYS A 19 -25.20 -15.86 16.08
CA CYS A 19 -25.50 -15.29 14.76
C CYS A 19 -26.64 -16.06 14.10
N ASP A 20 -27.71 -15.34 13.78
CA ASP A 20 -28.92 -15.85 13.15
C ASP A 20 -28.98 -15.45 11.68
N VAL A 21 -29.99 -15.97 10.98
CA VAL A 21 -30.17 -15.70 9.54
C VAL A 21 -30.35 -14.21 9.26
N ASP A 22 -31.03 -13.49 10.16
CA ASP A 22 -31.27 -12.05 10.05
C ASP A 22 -29.95 -11.25 10.11
N ASP A 23 -28.98 -11.64 10.94
CA ASP A 23 -27.68 -10.97 11.02
C ASP A 23 -26.90 -11.11 9.70
N VAL A 24 -26.95 -12.31 9.10
CA VAL A 24 -26.26 -12.60 7.84
C VAL A 24 -26.96 -11.87 6.68
N GLU A 25 -28.28 -11.80 6.68
CA GLU A 25 -29.03 -11.02 5.69
C GLU A 25 -28.72 -9.52 5.81
N GLU A 26 -28.64 -8.98 7.03
CA GLU A 26 -28.30 -7.57 7.27
C GLU A 26 -26.90 -7.23 6.75
N TRP A 27 -25.90 -8.09 6.95
CA TRP A 27 -24.56 -7.90 6.41
C TRP A 27 -24.52 -7.95 4.88
N LEU A 28 -25.25 -8.88 4.28
CA LEU A 28 -25.32 -9.02 2.82
C LEU A 28 -26.06 -7.84 2.16
N LEU A 29 -26.93 -7.15 2.91
CA LEU A 29 -27.64 -5.96 2.45
C LEU A 29 -26.86 -4.66 2.72
N CYS A 30 -25.77 -4.70 3.49
CA CYS A 30 -24.99 -3.52 3.88
C CYS A 30 -24.37 -2.78 2.67
N ASP A 31 -24.12 -3.49 1.56
CA ASP A 31 -23.60 -2.91 0.30
C ASP A 31 -24.69 -2.29 -0.60
N SER A 32 -25.97 -2.53 -0.31
CA SER A 32 -27.06 -2.18 -1.24
C SER A 32 -27.50 -0.71 -1.15
N ASN A 33 -27.14 -0.01 -0.07
CA ASN A 33 -27.53 1.38 0.17
C ASN A 33 -26.35 2.28 0.62
N ASP A 34 -25.12 1.79 0.54
CA ASP A 34 -23.97 2.68 0.66
C ASP A 34 -23.87 3.48 -0.64
N GLN A 35 -23.84 4.80 -0.55
CA GLN A 35 -23.67 5.69 -1.71
C GLN A 35 -22.23 5.61 -2.28
N GLY A 36 -21.45 4.64 -1.79
CA GLY A 36 -20.02 4.54 -1.95
C GLY A 36 -19.37 5.61 -1.10
N PHE A 37 -18.33 5.23 -0.35
CA PHE A 37 -17.30 6.20 -0.06
C PHE A 37 -16.80 6.73 -1.41
N GLN A 38 -17.18 7.96 -1.75
CA GLN A 38 -16.56 8.67 -2.86
C GLN A 38 -15.10 8.90 -2.46
N ILE A 39 -14.25 7.94 -2.84
CA ILE A 39 -12.81 8.14 -2.87
C ILE A 39 -12.61 9.35 -3.77
N MET A 40 -12.04 10.40 -3.19
CA MET A 40 -11.86 11.70 -3.83
C MET A 40 -11.15 11.49 -5.16
N THR A 41 -11.57 12.21 -6.20
CA THR A 41 -10.96 12.05 -7.51
C THR A 41 -9.49 12.49 -7.46
N ASN A 42 -8.69 11.95 -8.37
CA ASN A 42 -7.25 12.25 -8.46
C ASN A 42 -6.95 13.76 -8.42
N ASP A 43 -7.82 14.57 -9.02
CA ASP A 43 -7.71 16.03 -9.07
C ASP A 43 -7.89 16.69 -7.69
N GLU A 44 -8.80 16.19 -6.85
CA GLU A 44 -9.08 16.74 -5.52
C GLU A 44 -8.01 16.36 -4.49
N ILE A 45 -7.33 15.22 -4.70
CA ILE A 45 -6.17 14.80 -3.90
C ILE A 45 -4.95 15.65 -4.26
N LEU A 46 -4.75 15.92 -5.55
CA LEU A 46 -3.62 16.72 -6.04
C LEU A 46 -3.62 18.13 -5.46
N GLU A 47 -4.78 18.77 -5.32
CA GLU A 47 -4.87 20.11 -4.71
C GLU A 47 -4.44 20.15 -3.24
N ARG A 48 -4.41 19.02 -2.52
CA ARG A 48 -4.05 18.98 -1.09
C ARG A 48 -2.60 18.62 -0.79
N VAL A 49 -1.90 17.99 -1.73
CA VAL A 49 -0.50 17.55 -1.53
C VAL A 49 0.54 18.61 -1.89
N VAL A 50 0.12 19.75 -2.47
CA VAL A 50 1.05 20.84 -2.85
C VAL A 50 1.54 21.66 -1.65
N ASP A 51 0.90 21.56 -0.48
CA ASP A 51 1.18 22.44 0.67
C ASP A 51 2.20 21.91 1.69
N GLU A 52 2.70 20.66 1.57
CA GLU A 52 3.63 20.09 2.57
C GLU A 52 4.84 19.40 1.92
N GLN A 53 5.81 20.20 1.43
CA GLN A 53 7.15 19.72 1.10
C GLN A 53 8.10 19.93 2.29
N GLN A 54 8.66 18.85 2.85
CA GLN A 54 9.90 18.94 3.62
C GLN A 54 10.74 17.65 3.54
N GLU A 55 11.91 17.83 2.92
CA GLU A 55 13.24 17.21 3.08
C GLU A 55 13.37 15.82 3.73
N ALA A 56 14.01 14.87 3.02
CA ALA A 56 14.99 13.97 3.61
C ALA A 56 15.85 13.22 2.56
N GLU A 57 17.14 13.60 2.54
CA GLU A 57 18.38 12.80 2.51
C GLU A 57 18.68 11.78 1.39
N GLU A 58 19.86 11.99 0.80
CA GLU A 58 20.57 11.23 -0.25
C GLU A 58 21.00 9.81 0.19
N ASP A 59 20.80 8.80 -0.67
CA ASP A 59 21.69 7.64 -0.74
C ASP A 59 21.89 7.20 -2.20
N ASP A 60 23.17 7.09 -2.57
CA ASP A 60 23.71 6.89 -3.91
C ASP A 60 23.76 5.40 -4.25
N SER A 61 23.10 5.01 -5.35
CA SER A 61 23.28 3.69 -5.97
C SER A 61 23.18 3.79 -7.49
N GLU A 62 24.31 4.17 -8.09
CA GLU A 62 24.69 3.93 -9.48
C GLU A 62 24.34 2.50 -9.92
N THR A 63 23.59 2.35 -11.03
CA THR A 63 23.77 1.31 -12.06
C THR A 63 22.52 1.26 -12.96
N GLY A 64 22.74 1.60 -14.23
CA GLY A 64 21.85 1.31 -15.35
C GLY A 64 21.80 2.48 -16.33
N GLU A 65 22.52 2.37 -17.44
CA GLU A 65 22.38 3.27 -18.60
C GLU A 65 21.05 2.95 -19.32
N GLY A 66 19.97 3.57 -18.86
CA GLY A 66 18.69 3.66 -19.58
C GLY A 66 18.54 5.06 -20.16
N MET A 67 17.45 5.35 -20.86
CA MET A 67 17.07 6.71 -21.21
C MET A 67 16.80 7.52 -19.94
N GLU A 68 17.86 8.14 -19.41
CA GLU A 68 17.78 9.11 -18.34
C GLU A 68 17.09 10.35 -18.92
N ASP A 69 15.90 10.69 -18.42
CA ASP A 69 15.30 11.96 -18.80
C ASP A 69 16.19 13.10 -18.31
N GLU A 70 16.54 14.04 -19.19
CA GLU A 70 17.41 15.17 -18.85
C GLU A 70 16.86 15.99 -17.67
N THR A 71 15.55 15.96 -17.42
CA THR A 71 14.90 16.60 -16.27
C THR A 71 15.14 15.83 -14.96
N VAL A 72 15.03 14.50 -14.98
CA VAL A 72 15.33 13.62 -13.83
C VAL A 72 16.83 13.63 -13.53
N SER A 73 17.69 13.70 -14.56
CA SER A 73 19.14 13.83 -14.40
C SER A 73 19.54 15.16 -13.75
N LYS A 74 18.82 16.25 -14.05
CA LYS A 74 19.06 17.57 -13.46
C LYS A 74 18.55 17.70 -12.04
N ASP A 75 17.46 17.02 -11.71
CA ASP A 75 16.84 17.02 -10.38
C ASP A 75 16.25 15.63 -10.05
N PRO A 76 17.07 14.73 -9.48
CA PRO A 76 16.65 13.36 -9.15
C PRO A 76 15.47 13.29 -8.16
N TYR A 77 15.25 14.37 -7.39
CA TYR A 77 14.19 14.43 -6.38
C TYR A 77 12.86 14.96 -6.91
N ASN A 78 12.77 15.24 -8.22
CA ASN A 78 11.55 15.69 -8.85
C ASN A 78 10.59 14.52 -9.10
N TYR A 79 9.70 14.26 -8.14
CA TYR A 79 8.68 13.20 -8.23
C TYR A 79 7.84 13.30 -9.51
N THR A 80 7.40 14.50 -9.90
CA THR A 80 6.56 14.71 -11.10
C THR A 80 7.30 14.31 -12.37
N ALA A 81 8.59 14.63 -12.47
CA ALA A 81 9.41 14.24 -13.62
C ALA A 81 9.52 12.71 -13.74
N HIS A 82 9.67 11.98 -12.63
CA HIS A 82 9.66 10.51 -12.64
C HIS A 82 8.32 9.94 -13.11
N ILE A 83 7.19 10.52 -12.68
CA ILE A 83 5.86 10.08 -13.13
C ILE A 83 5.66 10.31 -14.63
N GLU A 84 6.05 11.48 -15.13
CA GLU A 84 5.96 11.80 -16.57
C GLU A 84 6.85 10.86 -17.40
N LEU A 85 8.05 10.53 -16.92
CA LEU A 85 8.95 9.58 -17.55
C LEU A 85 8.34 8.17 -17.61
N ILE A 86 7.87 7.64 -16.47
CA ILE A 86 7.22 6.33 -16.40
C ILE A 86 6.00 6.27 -17.33
N THR A 87 5.17 7.31 -17.34
CA THR A 87 3.99 7.39 -18.20
C THR A 87 4.39 7.40 -19.68
N THR A 88 5.43 8.14 -20.04
CA THR A 88 5.96 8.18 -21.40
C THR A 88 6.47 6.79 -21.80
N CYS A 89 7.27 6.13 -20.97
CA CYS A 89 7.75 4.76 -21.21
C CYS A 89 6.58 3.76 -21.41
N GLN A 90 5.50 3.87 -20.63
CA GLN A 90 4.30 3.06 -20.81
C GLN A 90 3.64 3.27 -22.18
N THR A 91 3.56 4.53 -22.66
CA THR A 91 2.96 4.84 -23.96
C THR A 91 3.82 4.38 -25.13
N VAL A 92 5.14 4.45 -24.98
CA VAL A 92 6.12 3.98 -25.98
C VAL A 92 6.15 2.45 -26.01
N GLY A 93 5.85 1.80 -24.88
CA GLY A 93 5.83 0.34 -24.75
C GLY A 93 7.22 -0.27 -24.63
N ASP A 94 8.23 0.53 -24.29
CA ASP A 94 9.57 0.02 -24.00
C ASP A 94 9.61 -0.53 -22.57
N LEU A 95 9.49 -1.86 -22.47
CA LEU A 95 9.41 -2.56 -21.19
C LEU A 95 10.71 -2.50 -20.39
N LEU A 96 11.86 -2.36 -21.05
CA LEU A 96 13.16 -2.36 -20.38
C LEU A 96 13.38 -0.99 -19.71
N GLU A 97 13.14 0.08 -20.46
CA GLU A 97 13.16 1.46 -19.97
C GLU A 97 12.11 1.71 -18.89
N LEU A 98 10.91 1.14 -19.04
CA LEU A 98 9.84 1.24 -18.04
C LEU A 98 10.25 0.60 -16.70
N ARG A 99 10.85 -0.60 -16.74
CA ARG A 99 11.35 -1.26 -15.54
C ARG A 99 12.43 -0.43 -14.87
N GLN A 100 13.37 0.08 -15.64
CA GLN A 100 14.49 0.85 -15.14
C GLN A 100 14.05 2.19 -14.51
N SER A 101 13.12 2.89 -15.17
CA SER A 101 12.54 4.12 -14.64
C SER A 101 11.83 3.88 -13.30
N ARG A 102 11.07 2.78 -13.19
CA ARG A 102 10.41 2.38 -11.95
C ARG A 102 11.38 1.97 -10.86
N GLU A 103 12.45 1.24 -11.19
CA GLU A 103 13.52 0.89 -10.25
C GLU A 103 14.19 2.15 -9.71
N ASN A 104 14.59 3.08 -10.58
CA ASN A 104 15.22 4.34 -10.19
C ASN A 104 14.31 5.16 -9.28
N MET A 105 13.01 5.24 -9.61
CA MET A 105 12.04 5.93 -8.77
C MET A 105 11.86 5.23 -7.40
N SER A 106 11.81 3.90 -7.37
CA SER A 106 11.61 3.12 -6.13
C SER A 106 12.80 3.19 -5.16
N LYS A 107 14.01 3.48 -5.67
CA LYS A 107 15.19 3.71 -4.83
C LYS A 107 15.12 5.05 -4.10
N LEU A 108 14.55 6.06 -4.76
CA LEU A 108 14.52 7.44 -4.26
C LEU A 108 13.26 7.74 -3.45
N PHE A 109 12.14 7.09 -3.78
CA PHE A 109 10.85 7.38 -3.17
C PHE A 109 10.12 6.12 -2.71
N PRO A 110 9.45 6.17 -1.55
CA PRO A 110 8.44 5.18 -1.21
C PRO A 110 7.25 5.35 -2.17
N LEU A 111 7.03 4.36 -3.04
CA LEU A 111 6.03 4.47 -4.09
C LEU A 111 4.62 4.29 -3.53
N THR A 112 3.63 4.96 -4.12
CA THR A 112 2.22 4.80 -3.74
C THR A 112 1.68 3.42 -4.13
N PRO A 113 0.56 2.95 -3.53
CA PRO A 113 0.04 1.62 -3.83
C PRO A 113 -0.32 1.48 -5.31
N GLU A 114 -0.79 2.55 -5.94
CA GLU A 114 -1.17 2.57 -7.35
C GLU A 114 0.03 2.32 -8.26
N LEU A 115 1.19 2.92 -7.97
CA LEU A 115 2.41 2.71 -8.74
C LEU A 115 2.92 1.28 -8.60
N TRP A 116 3.00 0.76 -7.37
CA TRP A 116 3.37 -0.63 -7.11
C TRP A 116 2.42 -1.62 -7.81
N LEU A 117 1.11 -1.40 -7.72
CA LEU A 117 0.12 -2.24 -8.37
C LEU A 117 0.21 -2.19 -9.90
N SER A 118 0.47 -1.02 -10.48
CA SER A 118 0.69 -0.90 -11.93
C SER A 118 1.88 -1.74 -12.38
N TRP A 119 2.98 -1.67 -11.64
CA TRP A 119 4.20 -2.42 -11.95
C TRP A 119 3.99 -3.92 -11.77
N LEU A 120 3.40 -4.34 -10.65
CA LEU A 120 3.09 -5.74 -10.38
C LEU A 120 2.16 -6.33 -11.45
N LYS A 121 1.16 -5.59 -11.93
CA LYS A 121 0.28 -6.05 -13.01
C LYS A 121 1.06 -6.28 -14.30
N ASP A 122 1.95 -5.37 -14.66
CA ASP A 122 2.79 -5.51 -15.86
C ASP A 122 3.70 -6.73 -15.71
N GLU A 123 4.39 -6.91 -14.59
CA GLU A 123 5.26 -8.07 -14.35
C GLU A 123 4.50 -9.39 -14.32
N VAL A 124 3.31 -9.44 -13.70
CA VAL A 124 2.44 -10.63 -13.71
C VAL A 124 1.98 -10.94 -15.13
N SER A 125 1.69 -9.93 -15.94
CA SER A 125 1.28 -10.13 -17.34
C SER A 125 2.42 -10.64 -18.22
N LEU A 126 3.66 -10.27 -17.88
CA LEU A 126 4.88 -10.72 -18.55
C LEU A 126 5.42 -12.05 -18.00
N ALA A 127 5.04 -12.41 -16.77
CA ALA A 127 5.48 -13.64 -16.12
C ALA A 127 4.79 -14.85 -16.75
N ASP A 128 5.56 -15.61 -17.53
CA ASP A 128 5.14 -16.93 -17.99
C ASP A 128 5.02 -17.94 -16.82
N SER A 129 4.69 -19.20 -17.13
CA SER A 129 4.64 -20.29 -16.14
C SER A 129 6.00 -20.66 -15.52
N ASP A 130 7.06 -19.93 -15.86
CA ASP A 130 8.41 -20.14 -15.36
C ASP A 130 8.55 -19.81 -13.86
N PRO A 131 9.13 -20.71 -13.05
CA PRO A 131 9.34 -20.47 -11.62
C PRO A 131 10.18 -19.23 -11.30
N ALA A 132 11.17 -18.86 -12.13
CA ALA A 132 12.03 -17.71 -11.85
C ALA A 132 11.29 -16.39 -12.09
N SER A 133 10.49 -16.30 -13.17
CA SER A 133 9.62 -15.13 -13.39
C SER A 133 8.60 -14.95 -12.26
N LYS A 134 8.02 -16.04 -11.74
CA LYS A 134 7.13 -15.98 -10.57
C LYS A 134 7.85 -15.52 -9.31
N GLN A 135 9.08 -15.98 -9.11
CA GLN A 135 9.90 -15.57 -7.97
C GLN A 135 10.20 -14.06 -8.01
N ALA A 136 10.54 -13.50 -9.17
CA ALA A 136 10.77 -12.07 -9.32
C ALA A 136 9.52 -11.22 -8.99
N VAL A 137 8.33 -11.68 -9.38
CA VAL A 137 7.06 -11.02 -9.01
C VAL A 137 6.83 -11.05 -7.50
N ILE A 138 7.15 -12.17 -6.84
CA ILE A 138 7.01 -12.30 -5.38
C ILE A 138 7.95 -11.32 -4.67
N GLU A 139 9.22 -11.24 -5.09
CA GLU A 139 10.20 -10.31 -4.52
C GLU A 139 9.76 -8.84 -4.71
N LEU A 140 9.20 -8.51 -5.88
CA LEU A 140 8.64 -7.19 -6.14
C LEU A 140 7.46 -6.88 -5.20
N PHE A 141 6.59 -7.86 -4.95
CA PHE A 141 5.47 -7.72 -4.02
C PHE A 141 5.94 -7.54 -2.57
N GLU A 142 6.93 -8.31 -2.14
CA GLU A 142 7.53 -8.17 -0.81
C GLU A 142 8.13 -6.77 -0.60
N ARG A 143 8.82 -6.24 -1.62
CA ARG A 143 9.33 -4.85 -1.60
C ARG A 143 8.19 -3.84 -1.49
N ALA A 144 7.15 -4.00 -2.31
CA ALA A 144 5.98 -3.13 -2.27
C ALA A 144 5.33 -3.10 -0.87
N VAL A 145 5.18 -4.25 -0.23
CA VAL A 145 4.65 -4.34 1.15
C VAL A 145 5.63 -3.73 2.16
N GLY A 146 6.94 -3.89 1.94
CA GLY A 146 8.01 -3.32 2.76
C GLY A 146 7.90 -1.81 2.94
N ASP A 147 7.58 -1.06 1.87
CA ASP A 147 7.40 0.40 1.89
C ASP A 147 6.36 0.87 2.91
N TYR A 148 5.32 0.04 3.16
CA TYR A 148 4.23 0.35 4.10
C TYR A 148 4.48 -0.21 5.49
N LEU A 149 5.23 -1.31 5.61
CA LEU A 149 5.51 -1.93 6.90
C LEU A 149 6.67 -1.24 7.65
N PHE A 150 7.71 -0.78 6.96
CA PHE A 150 8.89 -0.17 7.61
C PHE A 150 8.63 1.22 8.21
N LYS A 151 7.70 2.00 7.64
CA LYS A 151 7.36 3.35 8.12
C LYS A 151 6.66 3.39 9.49
N THR A 152 6.32 2.24 10.06
CA THR A 152 5.77 2.14 11.43
C THR A 152 6.84 2.04 12.52
N LYS A 153 8.12 1.84 12.17
CA LYS A 153 9.21 1.69 13.17
C LYS A 153 10.01 2.96 13.43
N ASP A 154 9.91 3.97 12.58
CA ASP A 154 10.77 5.17 12.67
C ASP A 154 10.10 6.38 13.34
N LYS A 155 8.78 6.39 13.49
CA LYS A 155 8.14 7.29 14.46
C LYS A 155 8.16 6.59 15.81
N GLY A 156 9.02 7.05 16.71
CA GLY A 156 9.12 6.64 18.12
C GLY A 156 7.84 6.86 18.95
N LEU A 157 6.73 6.29 18.49
CA LEU A 157 5.56 5.96 19.30
C LEU A 157 5.78 4.53 19.77
N ASP A 158 6.54 4.44 20.86
CA ASP A 158 6.69 3.22 21.61
C ASP A 158 5.30 2.78 22.11
N LEU A 159 4.65 1.89 21.35
CA LEU A 159 3.36 1.27 21.69
C LEU A 159 3.42 0.50 23.01
N THR A 160 4.59 0.34 23.64
CA THR A 160 4.71 -0.18 25.00
C THR A 160 4.39 0.86 26.09
N MET A 161 4.39 2.16 25.80
CA MET A 161 4.03 3.20 26.80
C MET A 161 2.51 3.36 26.99
N LEU A 162 1.68 2.94 26.02
CA LEU A 162 0.22 2.92 26.16
C LEU A 162 -0.28 1.75 27.02
N SER A 163 0.47 0.65 27.12
CA SER A 163 0.11 -0.47 28.00
C SER A 163 0.48 -0.19 29.47
N ILE A 164 1.60 0.51 29.73
CA ILE A 164 2.03 0.83 31.11
C ILE A 164 1.18 1.95 31.73
N THR A 165 0.71 2.91 30.93
CA THR A 165 -0.16 4.01 31.43
C THR A 165 -1.58 3.54 31.76
N SER A 166 -2.06 2.46 31.13
CA SER A 166 -3.34 1.83 31.49
C SER A 166 -3.25 0.99 32.77
N CYS A 167 -2.09 0.36 33.03
CA CYS A 167 -1.89 -0.45 34.23
C CYS A 167 -1.67 0.36 35.53
N HIS A 168 -1.15 1.60 35.46
CA HIS A 168 -0.98 2.43 36.66
C HIS A 168 -2.25 3.16 37.12
N ASN A 169 -3.25 3.34 36.25
CA ASN A 169 -4.52 3.99 36.64
C ASN A 169 -5.59 3.04 37.16
N TYR A 170 -5.39 1.71 37.08
CA TYR A 170 -6.34 0.73 37.60
C TYR A 170 -5.99 0.17 38.99
N SER A 171 -4.75 0.37 39.49
CA SER A 171 -4.35 -0.08 40.84
C SER A 171 -4.71 0.90 41.97
N SER A 172 -5.20 2.12 41.67
CA SER A 172 -5.65 3.08 42.69
C SER A 172 -7.16 3.03 43.00
N GLN A 173 -7.92 2.10 42.40
CA GLN A 173 -9.36 1.96 42.68
C GLN A 173 -9.74 0.68 43.45
N PHE A 174 -8.77 -0.08 43.98
CA PHE A 174 -9.09 -1.25 44.81
C PHE A 174 -8.32 -1.30 46.15
N SER A 175 -9.02 -0.78 47.16
CA SER A 175 -9.03 -1.13 48.61
C SER A 175 -8.51 -0.06 49.57
N PRO A 176 -9.00 -0.02 50.83
CA PRO A 176 -10.36 -0.30 51.32
C PRO A 176 -10.85 0.76 52.34
N ASP A 177 -12.15 0.78 52.63
CA ASP A 177 -12.68 1.07 53.98
C ASP A 177 -13.82 0.09 54.27
#